data_AF-A0A2V2UAT2-F1
#
_entry.id   AF-A0A2V2UAT2-F1
#
_cell.length_a   1.000
_cell.length_b   1.000
_cell.length_c   1.000
_cell.angle_alpha   90.00
_cell.angle_beta   90.00
_cell.angle_gamma   90.00
#
_symmetry.space_group_name_H-M   'P 1'
#
loop_
_entity.id
_entity.type
_entity.pdbx_description
1 polymer ?
#
loop_
_entity_poly.entity_id
_entity_poly.type
_entity_poly.pdbx_seq_one_letter_code
_entity_poly.pdbx_strand_id
1 'polypeptide(L)'
;MDPKRISRIGHSEDTIIAPSVAIDNATKVKNIILMGTVAQNIRHMVYFHYIFNSIYYAEQVLDHNHTGAIWMMQIAGSFVTEVLVLATLSFTNQ
;
A
#
# COMPACT_ATOMS: atom_id res chain seq x y z
N MET A 1 -4.90 25.04 -24.37
CA MET A 1 -4.01 23.86 -24.22
C MET A 1 -3.30 23.64 -25.55
N ASP A 2 -1.99 23.41 -25.56
CA ASP A 2 -1.24 23.06 -26.78
C ASP A 2 -1.23 21.52 -26.94
N PRO A 3 -2.04 20.94 -27.85
CA PRO A 3 -2.10 19.49 -28.02
C PRO A 3 -0.79 18.89 -28.55
N LYS A 4 0.19 19.71 -28.99
CA LYS A 4 1.51 19.24 -29.47
C LYS A 4 2.53 19.01 -28.35
N ARG A 5 2.18 19.29 -27.09
CA ARG A 5 3.10 19.16 -25.94
C ARG A 5 2.41 18.49 -24.75
N ILE A 6 2.04 17.23 -24.92
CA ILE A 6 1.45 16.42 -23.85
C ILE A 6 2.59 15.86 -22.98
N SER A 7 2.50 16.06 -21.67
CA SER A 7 3.39 15.44 -20.67
C SER A 7 2.58 14.48 -19.81
N ARG A 8 3.10 13.28 -19.56
CA ARG A 8 2.42 12.27 -18.74
C ARG A 8 3.14 12.09 -17.41
N ILE A 9 2.38 12.18 -16.33
CA ILE A 9 2.87 11.99 -14.97
C ILE A 9 2.38 10.63 -14.49
N GLY A 10 3.29 9.78 -14.03
CA GLY A 10 2.96 8.52 -13.38
C GLY A 10 3.32 8.59 -11.89
N HIS A 11 2.40 8.19 -11.01
CA HIS A 11 2.63 8.10 -9.57
C HIS A 11 2.25 6.71 -9.04
N SER A 12 3.10 6.11 -8.19
CA SER A 12 2.89 4.74 -7.71
C SER A 12 2.72 3.79 -8.91
N GLU A 13 1.71 2.92 -8.94
CA GLU A 13 1.39 1.98 -10.04
C GLU A 13 1.41 2.62 -11.44
N ASP A 14 0.99 3.89 -11.57
CA ASP A 14 1.01 4.60 -12.85
C ASP A 14 2.43 4.85 -13.39
N THR A 15 3.47 4.65 -12.59
CA THR A 15 4.87 4.65 -13.08
C THR A 15 5.19 3.44 -13.97
N ILE A 16 4.39 2.37 -13.95
CA ILE A 16 4.50 1.20 -14.85
C ILE A 16 3.67 1.42 -16.13
N ILE A 17 2.47 1.98 -15.98
CA ILE A 17 1.52 2.16 -17.08
C ILE A 17 1.88 3.37 -17.93
N ALA A 18 2.32 4.47 -17.31
CA ALA A 18 2.62 5.72 -18.02
C ALA A 18 3.71 5.59 -19.09
N PRO A 19 4.83 4.87 -18.85
CA PRO A 19 5.81 4.59 -19.90
C PRO A 19 5.24 3.77 -21.05
N SER A 20 4.48 2.72 -20.75
CA SER A 20 3.92 1.81 -21.76
C SER A 20 2.99 2.57 -22.72
N VAL A 21 2.05 3.36 -22.18
CA VAL A 21 1.13 4.15 -23.01
C VAL A 21 1.84 5.30 -23.74
N ALA A 22 2.93 5.83 -23.18
CA ALA A 22 3.74 6.86 -23.82
C ALA A 22 4.54 6.31 -25.00
N ILE A 23 5.03 5.07 -24.93
CA ILE A 23 5.70 4.38 -26.05
C ILE A 23 4.74 4.20 -27.22
N ASP A 24 3.52 3.73 -26.95
CA ASP A 24 2.49 3.53 -27.98
C ASP A 24 2.02 4.86 -28.61
N ASN A 25 2.28 5.99 -27.95
CA ASN A 25 1.92 7.34 -28.40
C ASN A 25 3.14 8.26 -28.49
N ALA A 26 4.30 7.72 -28.87
CA ALA A 26 5.58 8.43 -28.85
C ALA A 26 5.61 9.72 -29.69
N THR A 27 4.75 9.84 -30.71
CA THR A 27 4.62 11.06 -31.54
C THR A 27 3.81 12.18 -30.88
N LYS A 28 3.09 11.87 -29.78
CA LYS A 28 2.20 12.79 -29.06
C LYS A 28 2.71 13.13 -27.66
N VAL A 29 3.38 12.19 -26.99
CA VAL A 29 3.94 12.38 -25.64
C VAL A 29 5.38 12.86 -25.76
N LYS A 30 5.65 14.06 -25.24
CA LYS A 30 6.98 14.68 -25.32
C LYS A 30 7.83 14.43 -24.08
N ASN A 31 7.20 14.36 -22.92
CA ASN A 31 7.88 14.17 -21.63
C ASN A 31 7.12 13.18 -20.76
N ILE A 32 7.86 12.33 -20.05
CA ILE A 32 7.35 11.40 -19.03
C ILE A 32 7.99 11.79 -17.71
N ILE A 33 7.18 12.01 -16.68
CA ILE A 33 7.64 12.30 -15.32
C ILE A 33 7.16 11.17 -14.43
N LEU A 34 8.10 10.40 -13.88
CA LEU A 34 7.80 9.26 -13.00
C LEU A 34 8.13 9.68 -11.57
N MET A 35 7.11 9.74 -10.71
CA MET A 35 7.26 10.15 -9.31
C MET A 35 6.75 9.04 -8.40
N GLY A 36 7.51 8.67 -7.37
CA GLY A 36 7.13 7.51 -6.55
C GLY A 36 7.26 6.24 -7.37
N THR A 37 8.51 5.86 -7.64
CA THR A 37 8.86 4.59 -8.26
C THR A 37 8.08 3.49 -7.52
N VAL A 38 7.25 2.72 -8.23
CA VAL A 38 6.77 1.44 -7.68
C VAL A 38 8.00 0.73 -7.15
N ALA A 39 8.05 0.54 -5.83
CA ALA A 39 9.08 -0.24 -5.17
C ALA A 39 9.29 -1.49 -6.02
N GLN A 40 10.49 -1.59 -6.60
CA GLN A 40 10.80 -2.57 -7.63
C GLN A 40 10.31 -3.94 -7.16
N ASN A 41 9.44 -4.55 -7.98
CA ASN A 41 8.68 -5.77 -7.71
C ASN A 41 7.40 -5.56 -6.86
N ILE A 42 6.24 -5.50 -7.53
CA ILE A 42 4.90 -5.51 -6.90
C ILE A 42 4.79 -6.65 -5.88
N ARG A 43 5.41 -7.81 -6.14
CA ARG A 43 5.43 -8.92 -5.18
C ARG A 43 6.11 -8.54 -3.86
N HIS A 44 7.19 -7.78 -3.89
CA HIS A 44 7.85 -7.28 -2.68
C HIS A 44 6.99 -6.24 -1.97
N MET A 45 6.31 -5.35 -2.71
CA MET A 45 5.39 -4.38 -2.10
C MET A 45 4.21 -5.07 -1.41
N VAL A 46 3.62 -6.08 -2.06
CA VAL A 46 2.54 -6.91 -1.50
C VAL A 46 3.05 -7.70 -0.30
N TYR A 47 4.20 -8.36 -0.41
CA TYR A 47 4.82 -9.06 0.73
C TYR A 47 5.07 -8.11 1.91
N PHE A 48 5.61 -6.92 1.63
CA PHE A 48 5.89 -5.91 2.65
C PHE A 48 4.59 -5.45 3.34
N HIS A 49 3.55 -5.12 2.56
CA HIS A 49 2.28 -4.64 3.09
C HIS A 49 1.50 -5.69 3.87
N TYR A 50 1.38 -6.90 3.34
CA TYR A 50 0.45 -7.90 3.88
C TYR A 50 1.11 -8.93 4.79
N ILE A 51 2.42 -9.12 4.69
CA ILE A 51 3.14 -10.14 5.48
C ILE A 51 4.10 -9.46 6.44
N PHE A 52 5.04 -8.67 5.94
CA PHE A 52 6.07 -8.07 6.78
C PHE A 52 5.48 -7.13 7.83
N ASN A 53 4.59 -6.20 7.45
CA ASN A 53 3.96 -5.28 8.41
C ASN A 53 3.15 -6.02 9.48
N SER A 54 2.46 -7.10 9.10
CA SER A 54 1.67 -7.90 10.04
C SER A 54 2.56 -8.65 11.03
N ILE A 55 3.66 -9.26 10.56
CA ILE A 55 4.66 -9.90 11.43
C ILE A 55 5.31 -8.87 12.33
N TYR A 56 5.75 -7.73 11.78
CA TYR A 56 6.37 -6.65 12.53
C TYR A 56 5.43 -6.11 13.62
N TYR A 57 4.15 -5.91 13.31
CA TYR A 57 3.17 -5.51 14.31
C TYR A 57 2.96 -6.60 15.39
N ALA A 58 2.88 -7.86 14.98
CA ALA A 58 2.76 -8.98 15.89
C ALA A 58 3.95 -9.08 16.86
N GLU A 59 5.18 -8.85 16.38
CA GLU A 59 6.40 -8.91 17.18
C GLU A 59 6.63 -7.68 18.05
N GLN A 60 6.36 -6.49 17.53
CA GLN A 60 6.75 -5.23 18.19
C GLN A 60 5.63 -4.62 19.04
N VAL A 61 4.38 -4.90 18.69
CA VAL A 61 3.21 -4.30 19.37
C VAL A 61 2.49 -5.34 20.22
N LEU A 62 2.16 -6.49 19.64
CA LEU A 62 1.42 -7.53 20.36
C LEU A 62 2.31 -8.34 21.30
N ASP A 63 3.40 -8.93 20.81
CA ASP A 63 4.42 -9.63 21.61
C ASP A 63 5.54 -8.70 22.09
N HIS A 64 5.18 -7.58 22.71
CA HIS A 64 6.16 -6.59 23.20
C HIS A 64 7.13 -7.12 24.26
N ASN A 65 6.85 -8.29 24.85
CA ASN A 65 7.75 -8.97 25.78
C ASN A 65 8.71 -9.95 25.08
N HIS A 66 8.63 -10.06 23.75
CA HIS A 66 9.46 -10.89 22.88
C HIS A 66 9.53 -12.35 23.34
N THR A 67 8.38 -12.90 23.73
CA THR A 67 8.25 -14.27 24.23
C THR A 67 8.00 -15.29 23.12
N GLY A 68 7.72 -14.82 21.91
CA GLY A 68 7.26 -15.63 20.78
C GLY A 68 5.78 -16.04 20.88
N ALA A 69 5.05 -15.51 21.87
CA ALA A 69 3.65 -15.84 22.12
C ALA A 69 2.80 -14.58 22.31
N ILE A 70 1.62 -14.56 21.69
CA ILE A 70 0.66 -13.46 21.80
C ILE A 70 -0.49 -13.91 22.71
N TRP A 71 -0.69 -13.19 23.80
CA TRP A 71 -1.73 -13.45 24.79
C TRP A 71 -2.97 -12.59 24.56
N MET A 72 -4.13 -13.10 24.96
CA MET A 72 -5.42 -12.43 24.74
C MET A 72 -5.49 -11.02 25.35
N MET A 73 -4.82 -10.80 26.49
CA MET A 73 -4.73 -9.47 27.10
C MET A 73 -3.94 -8.47 26.26
N GLN A 74 -2.90 -8.92 25.55
CA GLN A 74 -2.11 -8.08 24.66
C GLN A 74 -2.93 -7.70 23.41
N ILE A 75 -3.80 -8.59 22.93
CA ILE A 75 -4.73 -8.31 21.84
C ILE A 75 -5.81 -7.33 22.29
N ALA A 76 -6.42 -7.55 23.47
CA ALA A 76 -7.53 -6.72 23.96
C ALA A 76 -7.16 -5.24 24.16
N GLY A 77 -5.90 -4.94 24.45
CA GLY A 77 -5.40 -3.56 24.55
C GLY A 77 -4.90 -2.96 23.23
N SER A 78 -4.99 -3.69 22.12
CA SER A 78 -4.47 -3.25 20.81
C SER A 78 -5.51 -2.51 19.98
N PHE A 79 -5.03 -1.55 19.17
CA PHE A 79 -5.84 -0.79 18.21
C PHE A 79 -6.61 -1.69 17.23
N VAL A 80 -6.11 -2.90 16.94
CA VAL A 80 -6.80 -3.89 16.07
C VAL A 80 -8.16 -4.28 16.66
N THR A 81 -8.25 -4.44 17.99
CA THR A 81 -9.51 -4.80 18.66
C THR A 81 -10.51 -3.66 18.58
N GLU A 82 -10.08 -2.41 18.70
CA GLU A 82 -10.96 -1.24 18.57
C GLU A 82 -11.55 -1.14 17.15
N VAL A 83 -10.73 -1.32 16.12
CA VAL A 83 -11.19 -1.35 14.72
C VAL A 83 -12.15 -2.52 14.46
N LEU A 84 -11.85 -3.72 14.96
CA LEU A 84 -12.71 -4.89 14.79
C LEU A 84 -14.06 -4.70 15.48
N VAL A 85 -14.07 -4.18 16.72
CA VAL A 85 -15.30 -3.91 17.48
C VAL A 85 -16.15 -2.86 16.77
N LEU A 86 -15.56 -1.76 16.29
CA LEU A 86 -16.26 -0.71 15.55
C LEU A 86 -16.85 -1.23 14.23
N ALA A 87 -16.11 -2.06 13.49
CA ALA A 87 -16.60 -2.69 12.28
C ALA A 87 -17.79 -3.60 12.59
N THR A 88 -17.68 -4.45 13.61
CA THR A 88 -18.74 -5.40 13.98
C THR A 88 -20.02 -4.67 14.41
N LEU A 89 -19.91 -3.62 15.22
CA LEU A 89 -21.05 -2.78 15.65
C LEU A 89 -21.72 -2.02 14.50
N SER A 90 -20.98 -1.73 13.44
CA SER A 90 -21.51 -1.08 12.23
C SER A 90 -22.25 -2.07 11.31
N PHE A 91 -21.98 -3.38 11.43
CA PHE A 91 -22.71 -4.44 10.73
C PHE A 91 -23.97 -4.91 11.46
N THR A 92 -24.04 -4.77 12.79
CA THR A 92 -25.25 -5.16 13.58
C THR A 92 -26.35 -4.11 13.61
N ASN A 93 -26.09 -2.88 13.15
CA ASN A 93 -27.07 -1.78 13.10
C ASN A 93 -27.63 -1.51 11.68
N GLN A 94 -27.48 -2.47 10.75
CA GLN A 94 -28.16 -2.49 9.45
C GLN A 94 -29.19 -3.61 9.41
#